data_AF-A0A0F2PMV6-F1
#
_entry.id   AF-A0A0F2PMV6-F1
#
_cell.length_a   1.000
_cell.length_b   1.000
_cell.length_c   1.000
_cell.angle_alpha   90.00
_cell.angle_beta   90.00
_cell.angle_gamma   90.00
#
_symmetry.space_group_name_H-M   'P 1'
#
loop_
_entity.id
_entity.type
_entity.pdbx_description
1 polymer ?
#
loop_
_entity_poly.entity_id
_entity_poly.type
_entity_poly.pdbx_seq_one_letter_code
_entity_poly.pdbx_strand_id
1 'polypeptide(L)'
;MFLAIVYSMVILRIVSNGANLSIIILTKKYSPVLGSILGFILVIYFILIGFVYLRDFVDFMNLYFPKTPTVILSLILSFLGAYAIKQGLEVIARLAAILILPVLLLVVVGFIGNSFNFDYHPILIPIENWKDTIKGVIFSFTTYGELLVLTMLHPLTKSSENTAKFIIMPIIFAGLLIAVLTYTLYGNFSNLYHTYRL
;
A
#
# COMPACT_ATOMS: atom_id res chain seq x y z
N MET A 1 7.51 -2.59 9.62
CA MET A 1 8.48 -1.62 9.08
C MET A 1 9.86 -2.22 8.82
N PHE A 2 10.50 -2.90 9.78
CA PHE A 2 11.85 -3.48 9.59
C PHE A 2 11.97 -4.40 8.35
N LEU A 3 11.06 -5.38 8.19
CA LEU A 3 11.05 -6.25 7.01
C LEU A 3 10.87 -5.49 5.69
N ALA A 4 10.08 -4.41 5.69
CA ALA A 4 9.88 -3.57 4.51
C ALA A 4 11.16 -2.80 4.14
N ILE A 5 11.95 -2.37 5.12
CA ILE A 5 13.26 -1.74 4.88
C ILE A 5 14.23 -2.75 4.27
N VAL A 6 14.33 -3.96 4.84
CA VAL A 6 15.17 -5.04 4.27
C VAL A 6 14.74 -5.34 2.83
N TYR A 7 13.44 -5.43 2.60
CA TYR A 7 12.87 -5.65 1.28
C TYR A 7 13.21 -4.52 0.29
N SER A 8 13.16 -3.27 0.75
CA SER A 8 13.54 -2.10 -0.05
C SER A 8 15.02 -2.10 -0.45
N MET A 9 15.90 -2.64 0.40
CA MET A 9 17.31 -2.80 0.07
C MET A 9 17.52 -3.82 -1.06
N VAL A 10 16.73 -4.90 -1.07
CA VAL A 10 16.73 -5.87 -2.18
C VAL A 10 16.27 -5.20 -3.48
N ILE A 11 15.15 -4.46 -3.44
CA ILE A 11 14.65 -3.69 -4.58
C ILE A 11 15.72 -2.70 -5.07
N LEU A 12 16.36 -1.99 -4.16
CA LEU A 12 17.43 -1.06 -4.49
C LEU A 12 18.61 -1.74 -5.16
N ARG A 13 19.01 -2.93 -4.70
CA ARG A 13 20.10 -3.69 -5.31
C ARG A 13 19.76 -4.14 -6.73
N ILE A 14 18.51 -4.51 -6.99
CA ILE A 14 18.01 -4.87 -8.32
C ILE A 14 18.00 -3.63 -9.23
N VAL A 15 17.48 -2.51 -8.72
CA VAL A 15 17.33 -1.25 -9.44
C VAL A 15 18.69 -0.62 -9.77
N SER A 16 19.63 -0.60 -8.81
CA SER A 16 20.97 0.02 -8.97
C SER A 16 21.96 -0.80 -9.80
N ASN A 17 21.86 -2.13 -9.76
CA ASN A 17 22.70 -2.99 -10.63
C ASN A 17 22.05 -3.28 -11.98
N GLY A 18 20.74 -3.08 -12.11
CA GLY A 18 20.00 -3.24 -13.35
C GLY A 18 20.25 -2.04 -14.26
N ALA A 19 20.64 -2.27 -15.50
CA ALA A 19 20.96 -1.25 -16.50
C ALA A 19 19.73 -0.44 -16.98
N ASN A 20 18.95 0.15 -16.06
CA ASN A 20 17.61 0.69 -16.32
C ASN A 20 16.66 -0.33 -16.97
N LEU A 21 16.79 -1.62 -16.64
CA LEU A 21 15.90 -2.67 -17.12
C LEU A 21 14.87 -3.02 -16.06
N SER A 22 13.64 -3.33 -16.47
CA SER A 22 12.65 -3.88 -15.55
C SER A 22 13.09 -5.26 -15.06
N ILE A 23 12.61 -5.69 -13.89
CA ILE A 23 12.94 -7.00 -13.33
C ILE A 23 12.67 -8.15 -14.32
N ILE A 24 11.60 -8.04 -15.11
CA ILE A 24 11.23 -9.03 -16.14
C ILE A 24 12.31 -9.09 -17.23
N ILE A 25 12.73 -7.93 -17.75
CA ILE A 25 13.74 -7.86 -18.82
C ILE A 25 15.10 -8.32 -18.28
N LEU A 26 15.45 -7.93 -17.05
CA LEU A 26 16.66 -8.37 -16.39
C LEU A 26 16.70 -9.90 -16.26
N THR A 27 15.63 -10.53 -15.77
CA THR A 27 15.55 -11.99 -15.68
C THR A 27 15.57 -12.66 -17.06
N LYS A 28 14.90 -12.07 -18.05
CA LYS A 28 14.89 -12.59 -19.43
C LYS A 28 16.29 -12.61 -20.06
N LYS A 29 17.17 -11.67 -19.68
CA LYS A 29 18.57 -11.63 -20.11
C LYS A 29 19.37 -12.84 -19.62
N TYR A 30 19.09 -13.33 -18.40
CA TYR A 30 19.74 -14.53 -17.85
C TYR A 30 19.06 -15.82 -18.30
N SER A 31 17.73 -15.83 -18.38
CA SER A 31 16.95 -16.98 -18.86
C SER A 31 15.62 -16.51 -19.45
N PRO A 32 15.39 -16.69 -20.77
CA PRO A 32 14.15 -16.30 -21.43
C PRO A 32 12.90 -16.97 -20.86
N VAL A 33 13.03 -18.25 -20.46
CA VAL A 33 11.94 -19.04 -19.88
C VAL A 33 11.56 -18.50 -18.51
N LEU A 34 12.55 -18.32 -17.62
CA LEU A 34 12.29 -17.79 -16.27
C LEU A 34 11.75 -16.36 -16.30
N GLY A 35 12.26 -15.52 -17.21
CA GLY A 35 11.74 -14.16 -17.38
C GLY A 35 10.28 -14.14 -17.83
N SER A 36 9.88 -15.08 -18.70
CA SER A 36 8.49 -15.19 -19.17
C SER A 36 7.55 -15.70 -18.08
N ILE A 37 7.98 -16.71 -17.31
CA ILE A 37 7.23 -17.22 -16.16
C ILE A 37 7.05 -16.12 -15.10
N LEU A 38 8.13 -15.40 -14.77
CA LEU A 38 8.08 -14.29 -13.82
C LEU A 38 7.12 -13.19 -14.29
N GLY A 39 7.19 -12.81 -15.56
CA GLY A 39 6.27 -11.84 -16.15
C GLY A 39 4.81 -12.27 -16.02
N PHE A 40 4.50 -13.54 -16.31
CA PHE A 40 3.15 -14.09 -16.16
C PHE A 40 2.66 -14.07 -14.71
N ILE A 41 3.51 -14.49 -13.76
CA ILE A 41 3.20 -14.45 -12.32
C ILE A 41 2.91 -13.02 -11.87
N LEU A 42 3.72 -12.04 -12.32
CA LEU A 42 3.53 -10.64 -11.94
C LEU A 42 2.25 -10.05 -12.52
N VAL A 43 1.88 -10.41 -13.76
CA VAL A 43 0.59 -9.99 -14.34
C VAL A 43 -0.58 -10.52 -13.49
N ILE A 44 -0.58 -11.81 -13.14
CA ILE A 44 -1.61 -12.39 -12.28
C ILE A 44 -1.63 -11.70 -10.91
N TYR A 45 -0.46 -11.49 -10.31
CA TYR A 45 -0.33 -10.82 -9.02
C TYR A 45 -0.96 -9.43 -9.02
N PHE A 46 -0.65 -8.60 -10.01
CA PHE A 46 -1.23 -7.24 -10.10
C PHE A 46 -2.72 -7.25 -10.44
N ILE A 47 -3.20 -8.24 -11.20
CA ILE A 47 -4.65 -8.40 -11.43
C ILE A 47 -5.36 -8.71 -10.12
N LEU A 48 -4.84 -9.66 -9.32
CA LEU A 48 -5.44 -10.04 -8.04
C LEU A 48 -5.47 -8.86 -7.06
N ILE A 49 -4.37 -8.13 -6.95
CA ILE A 49 -4.32 -6.91 -6.12
C ILE A 49 -5.27 -5.84 -6.63
N GLY A 50 -5.34 -5.64 -7.95
CA GLY A 50 -6.28 -4.71 -8.55
C GLY A 50 -7.74 -5.05 -8.21
N PHE A 51 -8.10 -6.34 -8.16
CA PHE A 51 -9.42 -6.78 -7.72
C PHE A 51 -9.68 -6.50 -6.23
N VAL A 52 -8.69 -6.72 -5.36
CA VAL A 52 -8.78 -6.39 -3.93
C VAL A 52 -9.06 -4.90 -3.75
N TYR A 53 -8.29 -4.05 -4.42
CA TYR A 53 -8.50 -2.61 -4.35
C TYR A 53 -9.83 -2.15 -4.93
N LEU A 54 -10.22 -2.68 -6.09
CA LEU A 54 -11.54 -2.39 -6.65
C LEU A 54 -12.64 -2.74 -5.65
N ARG A 55 -12.51 -3.90 -4.98
CA ARG A 55 -13.48 -4.34 -3.97
C ARG A 55 -13.52 -3.43 -2.76
N ASP A 56 -12.37 -3.03 -2.22
CA ASP A 56 -12.27 -2.11 -1.09
C ASP A 56 -12.94 -0.76 -1.38
N PHE A 57 -12.69 -0.21 -2.58
CA PHE A 57 -13.33 1.04 -3.00
C PHE A 57 -14.84 0.89 -3.22
N VAL A 58 -15.30 -0.25 -3.77
CA VAL A 58 -16.73 -0.52 -3.94
C VAL A 58 -17.41 -0.64 -2.58
N ASP A 59 -16.82 -1.36 -1.63
CA ASP A 59 -17.37 -1.53 -0.28
C ASP A 59 -17.41 -0.19 0.47
N PHE A 60 -16.39 0.66 0.30
CA PHE A 60 -16.43 2.04 0.80
C PHE A 60 -17.55 2.88 0.16
N MET A 61 -17.74 2.78 -1.16
CA MET A 61 -18.81 3.50 -1.86
C MET A 61 -20.21 3.00 -1.49
N ASN A 62 -20.38 1.71 -1.17
CA ASN A 62 -21.65 1.14 -0.73
C ASN A 62 -22.15 1.76 0.58
N LEU A 63 -21.26 2.29 1.43
CA LEU A 63 -21.66 3.01 2.65
C LEU A 63 -22.49 4.26 2.33
N TYR A 64 -22.20 4.91 1.20
CA TYR A 64 -22.89 6.13 0.75
C TYR A 64 -23.99 5.85 -0.28
N PHE A 65 -23.83 4.79 -1.07
CA PHE A 65 -24.76 4.40 -2.13
C PHE A 65 -25.31 2.98 -1.93
N PRO A 66 -25.97 2.68 -0.79
CA PRO A 66 -26.36 1.31 -0.42
C PRO A 66 -27.40 0.69 -1.37
N LYS A 67 -28.12 1.51 -2.14
CA LYS A 67 -29.12 1.06 -3.12
C LYS A 67 -28.51 0.76 -4.49
N THR A 68 -27.28 1.16 -4.75
CA THR A 68 -26.62 0.95 -6.03
C THR A 68 -26.02 -0.45 -6.07
N PRO A 69 -26.34 -1.28 -7.07
CA PRO A 69 -25.72 -2.59 -7.21
C PRO A 69 -24.19 -2.50 -7.28
N THR A 70 -23.51 -3.36 -6.53
CA THR A 70 -22.04 -3.41 -6.45
C THR A 70 -21.37 -3.54 -7.82
N VAL A 71 -21.98 -4.29 -8.74
CA VAL A 71 -21.51 -4.46 -10.12
C VAL A 71 -21.42 -3.12 -10.86
N ILE A 72 -22.38 -2.22 -10.66
CA ILE A 72 -22.38 -0.90 -11.32
C ILE A 72 -21.23 -0.04 -10.79
N LEU A 73 -21.02 -0.03 -9.48
CA LEU A 73 -19.89 0.68 -8.87
C LEU A 73 -18.55 0.12 -9.35
N SER A 74 -18.41 -1.21 -9.40
CA SER A 74 -17.21 -1.88 -9.92
C SER A 74 -16.93 -1.48 -11.38
N LEU A 75 -17.95 -1.44 -12.23
CA LEU A 75 -17.80 -1.04 -13.64
C LEU A 75 -17.35 0.41 -13.76
N ILE A 76 -18.00 1.33 -13.05
CA ILE A 76 -17.65 2.77 -13.07
C ILE A 76 -16.19 2.97 -12.64
N LEU A 77 -15.78 2.35 -11.53
CA LEU A 77 -14.40 2.45 -11.02
C LEU A 77 -13.39 1.82 -11.98
N SER A 78 -13.75 0.70 -12.63
CA SER A 78 -12.91 0.07 -13.65
C SER A 78 -12.73 0.96 -14.89
N PHE A 79 -13.79 1.61 -15.36
CA PHE A 79 -13.72 2.58 -16.46
C PHE A 79 -12.85 3.79 -16.10
N LEU A 80 -12.97 4.29 -14.86
CA LEU A 80 -12.13 5.37 -14.37
C LEU A 80 -10.64 4.96 -14.33
N GLY A 81 -10.35 3.73 -13.88
CA GLY A 81 -9.00 3.16 -13.93
C GLY A 81 -8.45 3.07 -15.35
N ALA A 82 -9.24 2.56 -16.30
CA ALA A 82 -8.87 2.50 -17.71
C ALA A 82 -8.61 3.90 -18.31
N TYR A 83 -9.44 4.89 -17.93
CA TYR A 83 -9.24 6.28 -18.32
C TYR A 83 -7.94 6.86 -17.74
N ALA A 84 -7.63 6.59 -16.46
CA ALA A 84 -6.38 7.03 -15.83
C ALA A 84 -5.14 6.43 -16.53
N ILE A 85 -5.20 5.15 -16.93
CA ILE A 85 -4.13 4.51 -17.71
C ILE A 85 -3.92 5.24 -19.05
N LYS A 86 -5.01 5.62 -19.73
CA LYS A 86 -4.94 6.37 -21.00
C LYS A 86 -4.25 7.73 -20.85
N GLN A 87 -4.35 8.37 -19.69
CA GLN A 87 -3.71 9.66 -19.41
C GLN A 87 -2.20 9.56 -19.13
N GLY A 88 -1.69 8.35 -18.93
CA GLY A 88 -0.27 8.08 -18.74
C GLY A 88 0.23 8.27 -17.31
N LEU A 89 1.46 7.81 -17.07
CA LEU A 89 2.06 7.72 -15.73
C LEU A 89 2.23 9.08 -15.04
N GLU A 90 2.50 10.15 -15.80
CA GLU A 90 2.70 11.49 -15.24
C GLU A 90 1.42 12.04 -14.60
N VAL A 91 0.27 11.80 -15.22
CA VAL A 91 -1.04 12.21 -14.66
C VAL A 91 -1.35 11.41 -13.41
N ILE A 92 -1.09 10.09 -13.42
CA ILE A 92 -1.27 9.23 -12.24
C ILE A 92 -0.38 9.70 -11.07
N ALA A 93 0.89 10.02 -11.33
CA ALA A 93 1.82 10.49 -10.31
C ALA A 93 1.38 11.83 -9.70
N ARG A 94 0.88 12.77 -10.52
CA ARG A 94 0.31 14.04 -10.03
C ARG A 94 -0.93 13.82 -9.17
N LEU A 95 -1.84 12.96 -9.61
CA LEU A 95 -3.04 12.63 -8.84
C LEU A 95 -2.67 11.96 -7.51
N ALA A 96 -1.71 11.03 -7.50
CA ALA A 96 -1.22 10.40 -6.28
C ALA A 96 -0.67 11.43 -5.28
N ALA A 97 0.08 12.43 -5.76
CA ALA A 97 0.58 13.51 -4.91
C ALA A 97 -0.56 14.37 -4.30
N ILE A 98 -1.60 14.65 -5.07
CA ILE A 98 -2.78 15.40 -4.59
C ILE A 98 -3.56 14.58 -3.55
N LEU A 99 -3.71 13.27 -3.77
CA LEU A 99 -4.45 12.36 -2.88
C LEU A 99 -3.77 12.15 -1.52
N ILE A 100 -2.50 12.50 -1.36
CA ILE A 100 -1.84 12.51 -0.04
C ILE A 100 -2.49 13.53 0.90
N LEU A 101 -2.98 14.67 0.39
CA LEU A 101 -3.60 15.71 1.22
C LEU A 101 -4.83 15.24 2.00
N PRO A 102 -5.87 14.64 1.36
CA PRO A 102 -7.02 14.13 2.11
C PRO A 102 -6.63 12.99 3.06
N VAL A 103 -5.65 12.15 2.71
CA VAL A 103 -5.15 11.11 3.62
C VAL A 103 -4.55 11.74 4.88
N LEU A 104 -3.68 12.74 4.73
CA LEU A 104 -3.10 13.45 5.87
C LEU A 104 -4.16 14.15 6.70
N LEU A 105 -5.18 14.75 6.08
CA LEU A 105 -6.29 15.37 6.79
C LEU A 105 -7.05 14.34 7.64
N LEU A 106 -7.36 13.16 7.08
CA LEU A 106 -8.03 12.07 7.82
C LEU A 106 -7.19 11.58 9.00
N VAL A 107 -5.87 11.45 8.82
CA VAL A 107 -4.94 11.08 9.88
C VAL A 107 -4.94 12.12 11.00
N VAL A 108 -4.85 13.41 10.67
CA VAL A 108 -4.83 14.50 11.65
C VAL A 108 -6.16 14.59 12.39
N VAL A 109 -7.30 14.56 11.69
CA VAL A 109 -8.63 14.61 12.30
C VAL A 109 -8.84 13.41 13.22
N GLY A 110 -8.47 12.21 12.77
CA GLY A 110 -8.57 11.01 13.57
C GLY A 110 -7.67 11.06 14.81
N PHE A 111 -6.43 11.51 14.67
CA PHE A 111 -5.49 11.64 15.79
C PHE A 111 -5.96 12.67 16.83
N ILE A 112 -6.37 13.86 16.40
CA ILE A 112 -6.88 14.91 17.29
C ILE A 112 -8.15 14.44 18.00
N GLY A 113 -9.10 13.86 17.26
CA GLY A 113 -10.36 13.36 17.83
C GLY A 113 -10.15 12.31 18.92
N ASN A 114 -9.09 11.51 18.80
CA ASN A 114 -8.74 10.50 19.79
C ASN A 114 -7.95 11.05 20.98
N SER A 115 -7.14 12.09 20.77
CA SER A 115 -6.26 12.65 21.81
C SER A 115 -7.02 13.17 23.05
N PHE A 116 -8.31 13.51 22.90
CA PHE A 116 -9.12 14.04 24.01
C PHE A 116 -9.77 12.97 24.91
N ASN A 117 -9.94 11.74 24.43
CA ASN A 117 -10.70 10.69 25.13
C ASN A 117 -9.96 9.35 25.26
N PHE A 118 -8.66 9.29 24.94
CA PHE A 118 -7.94 8.03 24.86
C PHE A 118 -7.68 7.42 26.24
N ASP A 119 -8.27 6.26 26.52
CA ASP A 119 -7.82 5.40 27.62
C ASP A 119 -6.58 4.62 27.18
N TYR A 120 -5.45 4.78 27.88
CA TYR A 120 -4.15 4.20 27.52
C TYR A 120 -4.05 2.69 27.83
N HIS A 121 -5.02 2.15 28.58
CA HIS A 121 -5.02 0.76 29.02
C HIS A 121 -5.00 -0.33 27.91
N PRO A 122 -5.50 -0.15 26.67
CA PRO A 122 -5.51 -1.21 25.64
C PRO A 122 -4.23 -1.35 24.80
N ILE A 123 -3.29 -0.39 24.83
CA ILE A 123 -2.13 -0.39 23.90
C ILE A 123 -1.10 -1.46 24.29
N LEU A 124 -1.04 -1.83 25.57
CA LEU A 124 -0.19 -2.91 26.05
C LEU A 124 -0.90 -4.24 25.85
N ILE A 125 -1.13 -4.64 24.60
CA ILE A 125 -1.33 -6.06 24.29
C ILE A 125 -0.02 -6.72 24.73
N PRO A 126 0.01 -7.48 25.83
CA PRO A 126 1.26 -8.09 26.25
C PRO A 126 1.64 -9.07 25.14
N ILE A 127 2.94 -9.15 24.82
CA ILE A 127 3.48 -10.14 23.89
C ILE A 127 3.43 -11.50 24.60
N GLU A 128 2.24 -11.98 24.91
CA GLU A 128 2.02 -13.23 25.62
C GLU A 128 2.28 -14.42 24.69
N ASN A 129 2.09 -14.23 23.39
CA ASN A 129 2.31 -15.26 22.37
C ASN A 129 3.12 -14.74 21.17
N TRP A 130 4.43 -14.97 21.19
CA TRP A 130 5.35 -14.66 20.10
C TRP A 130 4.91 -15.21 18.73
N LYS A 131 4.20 -16.36 18.71
CA LYS A 131 3.74 -16.96 17.46
C LYS A 131 2.71 -16.09 16.76
N ASP A 132 1.77 -15.51 17.49
CA ASP A 132 0.72 -14.68 16.92
C ASP A 132 1.24 -13.28 16.56
N THR A 133 2.18 -12.75 17.34
CA THR A 133 2.93 -11.54 16.97
C THR A 133 3.67 -11.71 15.66
N ILE A 134 4.39 -12.83 15.45
CA ILE A 134 5.09 -13.11 14.19
C ILE A 134 4.11 -13.20 13.01
N LYS A 135 2.96 -13.86 13.18
CA LYS A 135 1.91 -13.88 12.15
C LYS A 135 1.44 -12.47 11.80
N GLY A 136 1.19 -11.62 12.79
CA GLY A 136 0.79 -10.23 12.59
C GLY A 136 1.85 -9.41 11.82
N VAL A 137 3.13 -9.64 12.12
CA VAL A 137 4.25 -9.02 11.39
C VAL A 137 4.29 -9.47 9.92
N ILE A 138 4.15 -10.78 9.67
CA ILE A 138 4.13 -11.33 8.30
C ILE A 138 2.93 -10.80 7.52
N PHE A 139 1.74 -10.78 8.14
CA PHE A 139 0.54 -10.23 7.53
C PHE A 139 0.70 -8.74 7.21
N SER A 140 1.24 -7.95 8.13
CA SER A 140 1.48 -6.52 7.88
C SER A 140 2.52 -6.29 6.77
N PHE A 141 3.48 -7.21 6.61
CA PHE A 141 4.49 -7.13 5.57
C PHE A 141 3.93 -7.30 4.15
N THR A 142 2.84 -8.07 3.96
CA THR A 142 2.25 -8.27 2.62
C THR A 142 1.77 -6.96 2.00
N THR A 143 1.39 -5.97 2.82
CA THR A 143 1.06 -4.60 2.41
C THR A 143 2.18 -3.93 1.59
N TYR A 144 3.44 -4.31 1.83
CA TYR A 144 4.59 -3.76 1.12
C TYR A 144 4.96 -4.54 -0.15
N GLY A 145 4.23 -5.61 -0.49
CA GLY A 145 4.50 -6.42 -1.68
C GLY A 145 4.42 -5.63 -2.99
N GLU A 146 3.61 -4.57 -3.01
CA GLU A 146 3.44 -3.69 -4.16
C GLU A 146 4.67 -2.86 -4.49
N LEU A 147 5.63 -2.74 -3.57
CA LEU A 147 6.90 -2.09 -3.85
C LEU A 147 7.65 -2.77 -5.01
N LEU A 148 7.31 -4.03 -5.38
CA LEU A 148 7.79 -4.64 -6.62
C LEU A 148 7.54 -3.77 -7.84
N VAL A 149 6.46 -3.01 -7.89
CA VAL A 149 6.14 -2.13 -9.02
C VAL A 149 7.25 -1.11 -9.25
N LEU A 150 7.98 -0.70 -8.21
CA LEU A 150 9.11 0.23 -8.33
C LEU A 150 10.23 -0.34 -9.20
N THR A 151 10.42 -1.67 -9.20
CA THR A 151 11.39 -2.33 -10.11
C THR A 151 10.97 -2.24 -11.58
N MET A 152 9.68 -2.04 -11.86
CA MET A 152 9.14 -1.88 -13.21
C MET A 152 9.05 -0.41 -13.64
N LEU A 153 8.76 0.48 -12.69
CA LEU A 153 8.66 1.92 -12.94
C LEU A 153 10.02 2.60 -13.02
N HIS A 154 11.03 2.11 -12.31
CA HIS A 154 12.35 2.74 -12.28
C HIS A 154 12.95 3.02 -13.68
N PRO A 155 12.94 2.08 -14.65
CA PRO A 155 13.35 2.34 -16.04
C PRO A 155 12.68 3.55 -16.72
N LEU A 156 11.46 3.90 -16.28
CA LEU A 156 10.67 5.00 -16.84
C LEU A 156 10.99 6.35 -16.18
N THR A 157 11.79 6.34 -15.11
CA THR A 157 12.19 7.54 -14.38
C THR A 157 13.58 8.01 -14.80
N LYS A 158 13.85 9.32 -14.69
CA LYS A 158 15.20 9.84 -14.96
C LYS A 158 16.17 9.25 -13.94
N SER A 159 17.28 8.68 -14.41
CA SER A 159 18.34 8.15 -13.56
C SER A 159 18.83 9.24 -12.61
N SER A 160 18.57 9.07 -11.33
CA SER A 160 18.95 10.01 -10.28
C SER A 160 19.97 9.35 -9.37
N GLU A 161 21.03 10.09 -9.06
CA GLU A 161 22.00 9.78 -7.99
C GLU A 161 21.29 9.52 -6.63
N ASN A 162 20.04 10.01 -6.47
CA ASN A 162 19.24 9.86 -5.25
C ASN A 162 18.21 8.72 -5.29
N THR A 163 18.33 7.74 -6.19
CA THR A 163 17.37 6.61 -6.33
C THR A 163 17.10 5.88 -4.99
N ALA A 164 18.12 5.76 -4.13
CA ALA A 164 17.97 5.21 -2.77
C ALA A 164 16.96 5.97 -1.90
N LYS A 165 17.01 7.31 -1.92
CA LYS A 165 16.10 8.15 -1.14
C LYS A 165 14.66 8.03 -1.65
N PHE A 166 14.48 7.96 -2.97
CA PHE A 166 13.15 7.82 -3.57
C PHE A 166 12.47 6.48 -3.26
N ILE A 167 13.24 5.42 -2.96
CA ILE A 167 12.67 4.13 -2.58
C ILE A 167 12.47 4.03 -1.07
N ILE A 168 13.43 4.47 -0.26
CA ILE A 168 13.38 4.30 1.21
C ILE A 168 12.44 5.30 1.88
N MET A 169 12.44 6.58 1.47
CA MET A 169 11.69 7.62 2.15
C MET A 169 10.17 7.39 2.14
N PRO A 170 9.54 6.98 1.02
CA PRO A 170 8.12 6.68 0.99
C PRO A 170 7.74 5.49 1.89
N ILE A 171 8.63 4.52 2.07
CA ILE A 171 8.39 3.34 2.92
C ILE A 171 8.38 3.73 4.39
N ILE A 172 9.34 4.55 4.82
CA ILE A 172 9.37 5.08 6.18
C ILE A 172 8.13 5.94 6.42
N PHE A 173 7.80 6.82 5.48
CA PHE A 173 6.64 7.69 5.56
C PHE A 173 5.32 6.90 5.64
N ALA A 174 5.12 5.93 4.75
CA ALA A 174 3.95 5.04 4.78
C ALA A 174 3.89 4.21 6.07
N GLY A 175 5.04 3.72 6.55
CA GLY A 175 5.12 2.99 7.81
C GLY A 175 4.70 3.82 9.02
N LEU A 176 5.12 5.09 9.07
CA LEU A 176 4.69 6.04 10.11
C LEU A 176 3.19 6.35 10.00
N LEU A 177 2.69 6.59 8.78
CA LEU A 177 1.26 6.84 8.58
C LEU A 177 0.40 5.65 9.02
N ILE A 178 0.79 4.42 8.67
CA ILE A 178 0.08 3.21 9.09
C ILE A 178 0.12 3.06 10.61
N ALA A 179 1.26 3.38 11.25
CA ALA A 179 1.36 3.33 12.71
C ALA A 179 0.40 4.31 13.40
N VAL A 180 0.32 5.55 12.91
CA VAL A 180 -0.60 6.57 13.45
C VAL A 180 -2.06 6.20 13.17
N LEU A 181 -2.37 5.72 11.97
CA LEU A 181 -3.73 5.26 11.62
C LEU A 181 -4.17 4.10 12.52
N THR A 182 -3.28 3.13 12.73
CA THR A 182 -3.54 2.01 13.64
C THR A 182 -3.84 2.52 15.05
N TYR A 183 -3.02 3.45 15.57
CA TYR A 183 -3.26 4.08 16.87
C TYR A 183 -4.64 4.75 16.95
N THR A 184 -4.99 5.56 15.95
CA THR A 184 -6.29 6.23 15.85
C THR A 184 -7.46 5.24 15.81
N LEU A 185 -7.33 4.14 15.05
CA LEU A 185 -8.36 3.12 14.97
C LEU A 185 -8.58 2.44 16.32
N TYR A 186 -7.51 2.03 17.00
CA TYR A 186 -7.62 1.41 18.33
C TYR A 186 -8.27 2.34 19.36
N GLY A 187 -7.94 3.63 19.34
CA GLY A 187 -8.60 4.62 20.21
C GLY A 187 -10.09 4.77 19.96
N ASN A 188 -10.50 4.78 18.70
CA ASN A 188 -11.92 4.88 18.37
C ASN A 188 -12.68 3.63 18.84
N PHE A 189 -12.10 2.44 18.66
CA PHE A 189 -12.73 1.20 19.13
C PHE A 189 -12.82 1.14 20.65
N SER A 190 -11.76 1.49 21.40
CA SER A 190 -11.82 1.51 22.87
C SER A 190 -12.88 2.47 23.38
N ASN A 191 -12.98 3.67 22.79
CA ASN A 191 -14.02 4.64 23.12
C ASN A 191 -15.43 4.11 22.88
N LEU A 192 -15.66 3.35 21.79
CA LEU A 192 -16.95 2.73 21.51
C LEU A 192 -17.29 1.62 22.52
N TYR A 193 -16.34 0.77 22.89
CA TYR A 193 -16.56 -0.26 23.91
C TYR A 193 -16.96 0.36 25.26
N HIS A 194 -16.28 1.42 25.70
CA HIS A 194 -16.61 2.10 26.95
C HIS A 194 -17.96 2.84 26.89
N THR A 195 -18.28 3.48 25.76
CA THR A 195 -19.54 4.24 25.60
C THR A 195 -20.77 3.33 25.56
N TYR A 196 -20.65 2.16 24.92
CA TYR A 196 -21.79 1.25 24.73
C TYR A 196 -21.82 0.05 25.70
N ARG A 197 -20.83 -0.11 26.60
CA ARG A 197 -20.71 -1.23 27.55
C ARG A 197 -21.04 -2.60 26.90
N LEU A 198 -20.41 -2.88 25.76
CA LEU A 198 -20.38 -4.23 25.18
C LEU A 198 -19.38 -5.11 25.93
#